data_AF-A0A8C0QRH2-F1
#
_entry.id   AF-A0A8C0QRH2-F1
#
_cell.length_a   1.000
_cell.length_b   1.000
_cell.length_c   1.000
_cell.angle_alpha   90.00
_cell.angle_beta   90.00
_cell.angle_gamma   90.00
#
_symmetry.space_group_name_H-M   'P 1'
#
loop_
_entity.id
_entity.type
_entity.pdbx_description
1 polymer ?
#
loop_
_entity_poly.entity_id
_entity_poly.type
_entity_poly.pdbx_seq_one_letter_code
_entity_poly.pdbx_strand_id
1 'polypeptide(L)'
;MPHRTALYHKVPPTCWPIVYSPDYNITFMGLEKLHPFDAGKWGKVINFLKGAIKRKVELDWGTEDTEYLQKVQTHVEGALNESRPDIIIYNAGTDILDGDPLGGLAISPQGIVKRDEAVFMAARNHRIPILMVTSGGYQKRTARIIADSILNLHNLRLIDKELATSEAKNPKPPGLPSHCCVLERFILHEIL
;
A
#
# COMPACT_ATOMS: atom_id res chain seq x y z
N MET A 1 37.28 14.07 4.47
CA MET A 1 36.33 14.43 5.54
C MET A 1 35.04 13.64 5.33
N PRO A 2 34.54 12.88 6.32
CA PRO A 2 33.33 12.08 6.14
C PRO A 2 32.08 12.98 6.17
N HIS A 3 31.19 12.76 5.21
CA HIS A 3 29.93 13.49 5.07
C HIS A 3 28.96 13.05 6.20
N ARG A 4 28.63 13.95 7.13
CA ARG A 4 27.54 13.71 8.10
C ARG A 4 26.22 13.83 7.35
N THR A 5 25.46 12.75 7.25
CA THR A 5 24.05 12.77 6.85
C THR A 5 23.17 12.68 8.10
N ALA A 6 22.24 13.63 8.25
CA ALA A 6 21.26 13.67 9.33
C ALA A 6 20.03 12.79 9.01
N LEU A 7 20.25 11.61 8.42
CA LEU A 7 19.19 10.74 7.90
C LEU A 7 18.58 9.84 8.99
N TYR A 8 19.19 9.76 10.16
CA TYR A 8 18.72 8.93 11.27
C TYR A 8 18.25 9.81 12.42
N HIS A 9 16.94 9.92 12.61
CA HIS A 9 16.36 10.43 13.84
C HIS A 9 16.35 9.32 14.91
N LYS A 10 16.53 9.71 16.18
CA LYS A 10 16.38 8.77 17.31
C LYS A 10 14.93 8.28 17.37
N VAL A 11 14.75 6.99 17.09
CA VAL A 11 13.46 6.31 17.16
C VAL A 11 13.03 6.22 18.65
N PRO A 12 11.81 6.66 19.02
CA PRO A 12 11.30 6.51 20.37
C PRO A 12 11.22 5.02 20.78
N PRO A 13 11.47 4.67 22.05
CA PRO A 13 11.39 3.29 22.55
C PRO A 13 9.97 2.68 22.52
N THR A 14 8.97 3.45 22.05
CA THR A 14 7.58 3.02 21.86
C THR A 14 7.27 2.56 20.43
N CYS A 15 8.23 2.61 19.50
CA CYS A 15 8.10 1.99 18.18
C CYS A 15 8.41 0.49 18.29
N TRP A 16 7.43 -0.34 17.95
CA TRP A 16 7.38 -1.76 18.31
C TRP A 16 8.49 -2.62 17.68
N PRO A 17 8.89 -3.72 18.35
CA PRO A 17 9.87 -4.66 17.81
C PRO A 17 9.23 -5.48 16.68
N ILE A 18 10.01 -5.74 15.63
CA ILE A 18 9.67 -6.82 14.70
C ILE A 18 9.79 -8.14 15.47
N VAL A 19 8.67 -8.84 15.67
CA VAL A 19 8.62 -10.14 16.35
C VAL A 19 8.63 -11.26 15.30
N TYR A 20 9.52 -12.24 15.48
CA TYR A 20 9.68 -13.45 14.65
C TYR A 20 9.32 -14.72 15.46
N SER A 21 8.75 -15.73 14.80
CA SER A 21 8.36 -17.03 15.39
C SER A 21 8.83 -18.20 14.49
N PRO A 22 9.16 -19.39 15.03
CA PRO A 22 9.69 -20.53 14.25
C PRO A 22 8.69 -21.22 13.33
N ASP A 23 7.38 -21.02 13.53
CA ASP A 23 6.33 -21.77 12.81
C ASP A 23 5.95 -21.16 11.45
N TYR A 24 6.86 -20.35 10.94
CA TYR A 24 6.78 -19.52 9.77
C TYR A 24 7.58 -20.23 8.64
N ASN A 25 7.27 -21.48 8.28
CA ASN A 25 8.00 -22.27 7.27
C ASN A 25 7.10 -22.95 6.21
N ILE A 26 7.53 -23.03 4.94
CA ILE A 26 6.96 -23.88 3.84
C ILE A 26 8.17 -24.44 3.13
N THR A 27 8.11 -25.74 2.87
CA THR A 27 9.21 -26.56 2.36
C THR A 27 9.03 -26.94 0.89
N PHE A 28 10.07 -26.76 0.09
CA PHE A 28 10.21 -27.23 -1.29
C PHE A 28 11.59 -27.88 -1.50
N MET A 29 11.68 -29.20 -1.31
CA MET A 29 12.87 -30.02 -1.57
C MET A 29 14.19 -29.48 -0.96
N GLY A 30 14.12 -28.68 0.12
CA GLY A 30 15.29 -28.11 0.81
C GLY A 30 15.70 -26.70 0.35
N LEU A 31 15.05 -26.11 -0.65
CA LEU A 31 15.32 -24.73 -1.09
C LEU A 31 14.87 -23.68 -0.06
N GLU A 32 13.87 -23.99 0.76
CA GLU A 32 13.41 -23.21 1.89
C GLU A 32 14.46 -23.03 3.00
N LYS A 33 15.50 -23.88 3.02
CA LYS A 33 16.58 -23.83 4.03
C LYS A 33 17.64 -22.78 3.70
N LEU A 34 17.51 -22.11 2.56
CA LEU A 34 18.30 -20.93 2.23
C LEU A 34 17.57 -19.69 2.75
N HIS A 35 18.23 -18.97 3.66
CA HIS A 35 17.73 -17.83 4.44
C HIS A 35 16.91 -16.74 3.69
N PRO A 36 17.03 -16.53 2.36
CA PRO A 36 16.20 -15.56 1.65
C PRO A 36 14.82 -16.07 1.18
N PHE A 37 14.53 -17.38 1.17
CA PHE A 37 13.41 -17.96 0.42
C PHE A 37 12.48 -18.90 1.21
N ASP A 38 12.41 -18.78 2.54
CA ASP A 38 11.49 -19.62 3.34
C ASP A 38 10.01 -19.26 3.09
N ALA A 39 9.33 -20.08 2.29
CA ALA A 39 8.05 -19.75 1.68
C ALA A 39 6.84 -19.85 2.62
N GLY A 40 6.97 -20.43 3.81
CA GLY A 40 5.82 -20.61 4.72
C GLY A 40 5.90 -19.84 6.00
N LYS A 41 6.86 -18.92 5.99
CA LYS A 41 6.85 -17.70 6.79
C LYS A 41 5.60 -16.89 6.63
N TRP A 42 4.90 -17.14 5.54
CA TRP A 42 3.76 -16.37 5.14
C TRP A 42 2.43 -17.01 5.53
N GLY A 43 2.35 -18.30 5.89
CA GLY A 43 1.07 -18.97 6.16
C GLY A 43 0.33 -18.42 7.38
N LYS A 44 1.01 -18.30 8.53
CA LYS A 44 0.46 -17.67 9.74
C LYS A 44 0.18 -16.19 9.57
N VAL A 45 1.03 -15.49 8.81
CA VAL A 45 0.81 -14.10 8.44
C VAL A 45 -0.49 -14.02 7.64
N ILE A 46 -0.59 -14.69 6.49
CA ILE A 46 -1.79 -14.72 5.62
C ILE A 46 -3.06 -15.05 6.40
N ASN A 47 -3.05 -16.02 7.33
CA ASN A 47 -4.24 -16.33 8.13
C ASN A 47 -4.62 -15.21 9.10
N PHE A 48 -3.63 -14.60 9.78
CA PHE A 48 -3.86 -13.40 10.59
C PHE A 48 -4.37 -12.25 9.72
N LEU A 49 -3.81 -12.07 8.52
CA LEU A 49 -4.22 -11.05 7.56
C LEU A 49 -5.65 -11.25 7.07
N LYS A 50 -6.03 -12.49 6.74
CA LYS A 50 -7.39 -12.84 6.35
C LYS A 50 -8.41 -12.48 7.43
N GLY A 51 -8.07 -12.68 8.71
CA GLY A 51 -8.92 -12.25 9.84
C GLY A 51 -8.91 -10.74 10.09
N ALA A 52 -7.83 -10.05 9.70
CA ALA A 52 -7.68 -8.61 9.87
C ALA A 52 -8.28 -7.78 8.72
N ILE A 53 -8.50 -8.38 7.54
CA ILE A 53 -9.15 -7.72 6.41
C ILE A 53 -10.62 -7.48 6.74
N LYS A 54 -10.96 -6.23 7.04
CA LYS A 54 -12.34 -5.80 7.33
C LYS A 54 -13.18 -5.62 6.06
N ARG A 55 -12.53 -5.31 4.93
CA ARG A 55 -13.18 -5.06 3.64
C ARG A 55 -12.49 -5.86 2.55
N LYS A 56 -13.18 -6.89 2.06
CA LYS A 56 -12.76 -7.67 0.89
C LYS A 56 -13.54 -7.18 -0.32
N VAL A 57 -12.85 -6.99 -1.44
CA VAL A 57 -13.44 -6.63 -2.73
C VAL A 57 -12.96 -7.66 -3.73
N GLU A 58 -13.88 -8.41 -4.32
CA GLU A 58 -13.56 -9.42 -5.32
C GLU A 58 -13.67 -8.82 -6.73
N LEU A 59 -12.75 -9.24 -7.60
CA LEU A 59 -12.67 -8.86 -9.00
C LEU A 59 -12.71 -10.13 -9.83
N ASP A 60 -13.40 -10.07 -10.96
CA ASP A 60 -13.47 -11.19 -11.88
C ASP A 60 -12.26 -11.17 -12.82
N TRP A 61 -11.87 -12.35 -13.30
CA TRP A 61 -10.77 -12.47 -14.25
C TRP A 61 -11.03 -11.61 -15.50
N GLY A 62 -10.02 -10.85 -15.93
CA GLY A 62 -10.14 -9.93 -17.05
C GLY A 62 -10.94 -8.65 -16.74
N THR A 63 -11.17 -8.29 -15.48
CA THR A 63 -11.77 -6.99 -15.13
C THR A 63 -11.01 -5.85 -15.82
N GLU A 64 -11.75 -4.96 -16.47
CA GLU A 64 -11.23 -3.80 -17.20
C GLU A 64 -11.28 -2.50 -16.37
N ASP A 65 -10.64 -1.45 -16.89
CA ASP A 65 -10.47 -0.15 -16.23
C ASP A 65 -11.73 0.42 -15.57
N THR A 66 -12.86 0.44 -16.26
CA THR A 66 -14.08 1.13 -15.79
C THR A 66 -14.61 0.50 -14.51
N GLU A 67 -14.79 -0.83 -14.53
CA GLU A 67 -15.29 -1.57 -13.37
C GLU A 67 -14.29 -1.51 -12.21
N TYR A 68 -13.01 -1.72 -12.52
CA TYR A 68 -11.93 -1.68 -11.53
C TYR A 68 -11.87 -0.34 -10.81
N LEU A 69 -11.81 0.77 -11.56
CA LEU A 69 -11.71 2.11 -10.99
C LEU A 69 -12.95 2.49 -10.18
N GLN A 70 -14.14 2.07 -10.62
CA GLN A 70 -15.38 2.28 -9.86
C GLN A 70 -15.33 1.56 -8.51
N LYS A 71 -14.88 0.29 -8.49
CA LYS A 71 -14.71 -0.48 -7.25
C LYS A 71 -13.66 0.15 -6.34
N VAL A 72 -12.51 0.59 -6.88
CA VAL A 72 -11.47 1.28 -6.11
C VAL A 72 -12.02 2.53 -5.44
N GLN A 73 -12.65 3.43 -6.19
CA GLN A 73 -13.20 4.68 -5.63
C GLN A 73 -14.21 4.41 -4.52
N THR A 74 -15.17 3.51 -4.78
CA THR A 74 -16.24 3.18 -3.84
C THR A 74 -15.69 2.60 -2.53
N HIS A 75 -14.74 1.68 -2.62
CA HIS A 75 -14.26 0.93 -1.46
C HIS A 75 -13.17 1.67 -0.68
N VAL A 76 -12.34 2.48 -1.33
CA VAL A 76 -11.36 3.34 -0.64
C VAL A 76 -12.11 4.37 0.22
N GLU A 77 -13.07 5.07 -0.36
CA GLU A 77 -13.91 6.03 0.39
C GLU A 77 -14.67 5.34 1.53
N GLY A 78 -15.27 4.17 1.27
CA GLY A 78 -15.95 3.39 2.31
C GLY A 78 -15.03 3.02 3.48
N ALA A 79 -13.81 2.55 3.19
CA ALA A 79 -12.85 2.16 4.22
C ALA A 79 -12.37 3.36 5.05
N LEU A 80 -12.07 4.50 4.42
CA LEU A 80 -11.59 5.70 5.12
C LEU A 80 -12.68 6.29 6.02
N ASN A 81 -13.93 6.27 5.58
CA ASN A 81 -15.07 6.72 6.39
C ASN A 81 -15.30 5.86 7.64
N GLU A 82 -15.09 4.55 7.54
CA GLU A 82 -15.29 3.60 8.64
C GLU A 82 -14.14 3.59 9.64
N SER A 83 -12.89 3.63 9.16
CA SER A 83 -11.71 3.35 9.97
C SER A 83 -10.98 4.59 10.48
N ARG A 84 -11.12 5.74 9.78
CA ARG A 84 -10.47 7.03 10.08
C ARG A 84 -9.02 6.88 10.57
N PRO A 85 -8.13 6.31 9.74
CA PRO A 85 -6.80 5.96 10.19
C PRO A 85 -5.88 7.16 10.34
N ASP A 86 -4.85 6.99 11.17
CA ASP A 86 -3.82 8.01 11.39
C ASP A 86 -2.83 8.08 10.21
N ILE A 87 -2.66 6.98 9.47
CA ILE A 87 -1.78 6.85 8.30
C ILE A 87 -2.30 5.76 7.35
N ILE A 88 -2.10 5.96 6.05
CA ILE A 88 -2.38 4.98 5.00
C ILE A 88 -1.08 4.40 4.48
N ILE A 89 -0.96 3.07 4.51
CA ILE A 89 0.08 2.34 3.78
C ILE A 89 -0.56 1.78 2.51
N TYR A 90 -0.19 2.36 1.37
CA TYR A 90 -0.72 2.00 0.07
C TYR A 90 0.24 1.09 -0.69
N ASN A 91 -0.12 -0.20 -0.78
CA ASN A 91 0.64 -1.21 -1.50
C ASN A 91 0.28 -1.18 -3.00
N ALA A 92 1.04 -0.44 -3.79
CA ALA A 92 0.78 -0.18 -5.20
C ALA A 92 1.44 -1.24 -6.11
N GLY A 93 0.80 -2.41 -6.22
CA GLY A 93 1.17 -3.44 -7.20
C GLY A 93 0.76 -3.03 -8.62
N THR A 94 1.42 -3.57 -9.63
CA THR A 94 1.10 -3.36 -11.07
C THR A 94 0.89 -4.70 -11.78
N ASP A 95 0.79 -5.79 -11.02
CA ASP A 95 0.41 -7.13 -11.45
C ASP A 95 -1.01 -7.19 -12.02
N ILE A 96 -1.86 -6.19 -11.75
CA ILE A 96 -3.17 -6.02 -12.39
C ILE A 96 -3.10 -5.58 -13.87
N LEU A 97 -1.91 -5.26 -14.38
CA LEU A 97 -1.73 -4.78 -15.75
C LEU A 97 -2.08 -5.88 -16.75
N ASP A 98 -2.80 -5.52 -17.81
CA ASP A 98 -3.13 -6.44 -18.91
C ASP A 98 -1.89 -7.22 -19.38
N GLY A 99 -2.03 -8.54 -19.48
CA GLY A 99 -0.96 -9.47 -19.85
C GLY A 99 0.10 -9.73 -18.79
N ASP A 100 -0.09 -9.31 -17.53
CA ASP A 100 0.79 -9.71 -16.44
C ASP A 100 0.61 -11.21 -16.16
N PRO A 101 1.70 -11.98 -15.99
CA PRO A 101 1.59 -13.44 -15.83
C PRO A 101 0.93 -13.88 -14.51
N LEU A 102 0.76 -13.00 -13.52
CA LEU A 102 0.29 -13.37 -12.19
C LEU A 102 -1.02 -12.72 -11.74
N GLY A 103 -1.38 -11.53 -12.23
CA GLY A 103 -2.50 -10.77 -11.67
C GLY A 103 -3.82 -10.78 -12.45
N GLY A 104 -3.98 -11.55 -13.52
CA GLY A 104 -5.29 -11.96 -14.06
C GLY A 104 -6.26 -10.88 -14.59
N LEU A 105 -5.96 -9.59 -14.47
CA LEU A 105 -6.80 -8.47 -14.88
C LEU A 105 -6.40 -7.88 -16.22
N ALA A 106 -7.32 -7.08 -16.80
CA ALA A 106 -7.16 -6.40 -18.08
C ALA A 106 -7.03 -4.87 -17.90
N ILE A 107 -6.29 -4.44 -16.87
CA ILE A 107 -6.14 -3.00 -16.56
C ILE A 107 -5.10 -2.38 -17.50
N SER A 108 -5.42 -1.23 -18.06
CA SER A 108 -4.52 -0.48 -18.92
C SER A 108 -3.44 0.26 -18.11
N PRO A 109 -2.32 0.68 -18.76
CA PRO A 109 -1.36 1.59 -18.13
C PRO A 109 -2.01 2.85 -17.55
N GLN A 110 -3.00 3.41 -18.25
CA GLN A 110 -3.71 4.60 -17.80
C GLN A 110 -4.65 4.28 -16.63
N GLY A 111 -5.23 3.07 -16.59
CA GLY A 111 -6.01 2.57 -15.46
C GLY A 111 -5.19 2.55 -14.17
N ILE A 112 -3.94 2.10 -14.23
CA ILE A 112 -3.02 2.11 -13.08
C ILE A 112 -2.74 3.55 -12.59
N VAL A 113 -2.44 4.47 -13.52
CA VAL A 113 -2.20 5.89 -13.18
C VAL A 113 -3.44 6.50 -12.50
N LYS A 114 -4.62 6.25 -13.06
CA LYS A 114 -5.90 6.74 -12.50
C LYS A 114 -6.23 6.11 -11.15
N ARG A 115 -5.87 4.85 -10.94
CA ARG A 115 -6.03 4.18 -9.64
C ARG A 115 -5.20 4.88 -8.58
N ASP A 116 -3.92 5.09 -8.84
CA ASP A 116 -3.02 5.75 -7.88
C ASP A 116 -3.49 7.18 -7.59
N GLU A 117 -3.92 7.92 -8.62
CA GLU A 117 -4.55 9.23 -8.48
C GLU A 117 -5.78 9.19 -7.55
N ALA A 118 -6.72 8.27 -7.78
CA ALA A 118 -7.93 8.14 -6.99
C ALA A 118 -7.62 7.85 -5.51
N VAL A 119 -6.65 6.98 -5.23
CA VAL A 119 -6.23 6.65 -3.86
C VAL A 119 -5.59 7.87 -3.16
N PHE A 120 -4.69 8.58 -3.84
CA PHE A 120 -4.05 9.77 -3.27
C PHE A 120 -5.04 10.93 -3.10
N MET A 121 -5.98 11.11 -4.03
CA MET A 121 -7.06 12.08 -3.88
C MET A 121 -7.94 11.77 -2.67
N ALA A 122 -8.34 10.51 -2.47
CA ALA A 122 -9.11 10.11 -1.29
C ALA A 122 -8.33 10.39 0.00
N ALA A 123 -7.06 9.96 0.08
CA ALA A 123 -6.21 10.24 1.24
C ALA A 123 -6.12 11.75 1.55
N ARG A 124 -5.95 12.58 0.51
CA ARG A 124 -5.92 14.04 0.64
C ARG A 124 -7.25 14.63 1.10
N ASN A 125 -8.36 14.17 0.56
CA ASN A 125 -9.70 14.64 0.92
C ASN A 125 -10.00 14.36 2.40
N HIS A 126 -9.53 13.23 2.90
CA HIS A 126 -9.64 12.85 4.32
C HIS A 126 -8.55 13.48 5.20
N ARG A 127 -7.57 14.18 4.61
CA ARG A 127 -6.39 14.77 5.29
C ARG A 127 -5.57 13.73 6.06
N ILE A 128 -5.36 12.57 5.46
CA ILE A 128 -4.61 11.46 6.06
C ILE A 128 -3.27 11.31 5.34
N PRO A 129 -2.13 11.27 6.05
CA PRO A 129 -0.84 11.03 5.43
C PRO A 129 -0.81 9.64 4.79
N ILE A 130 -0.25 9.56 3.58
CA ILE A 130 -0.17 8.34 2.79
C ILE A 130 1.28 8.02 2.43
N LEU A 131 1.66 6.76 2.58
CA LEU A 131 2.93 6.18 2.14
C LEU A 131 2.64 5.16 1.04
N MET A 132 3.11 5.43 -0.17
CA MET A 132 3.06 4.48 -1.28
C MET A 132 4.27 3.55 -1.22
N VAL A 133 4.00 2.24 -1.31
CA VAL A 133 5.02 1.19 -1.43
C VAL A 133 4.77 0.47 -2.75
N THR A 134 5.73 0.54 -3.67
CA THR A 134 5.67 -0.21 -4.94
C THR A 134 5.82 -1.70 -4.67
N SER A 135 5.02 -2.53 -5.33
CA SER A 135 5.04 -3.99 -5.13
C SER A 135 5.02 -4.73 -6.46
N GLY A 136 4.23 -5.78 -6.60
CA GLY A 136 4.16 -6.67 -7.77
C GLY A 136 4.10 -5.97 -9.13
N GLY A 137 4.29 -6.73 -10.20
CA GLY A 137 4.44 -6.21 -11.55
C GLY A 137 5.60 -6.88 -12.24
N TYR A 138 5.29 -7.82 -13.12
CA TYR A 138 6.27 -8.76 -13.65
C TYR A 138 6.53 -8.53 -15.14
N GLN A 139 6.06 -7.40 -15.66
CA GLN A 139 6.31 -6.95 -17.03
C GLN A 139 7.43 -5.91 -17.10
N LYS A 140 8.23 -5.96 -18.19
CA LYS A 140 9.33 -4.98 -18.41
C LYS A 140 8.85 -3.54 -18.46
N ARG A 141 7.60 -3.30 -18.88
CA ARG A 141 7.02 -1.96 -19.02
C ARG A 141 6.53 -1.34 -17.70
N THR A 142 6.42 -2.14 -16.64
CA THR A 142 5.93 -1.71 -15.32
C THR A 142 6.67 -0.48 -14.77
N ALA A 143 8.00 -0.46 -14.85
CA ALA A 143 8.80 0.63 -14.29
C ALA A 143 8.44 1.99 -14.91
N ARG A 144 8.11 2.01 -16.21
CA ARG A 144 7.68 3.23 -16.89
C ARG A 144 6.30 3.69 -16.40
N ILE A 145 5.37 2.76 -16.21
CA ILE A 145 4.02 3.06 -15.74
C ILE A 145 4.06 3.63 -14.31
N ILE A 146 4.91 3.08 -13.45
CA ILE A 146 5.14 3.62 -12.10
C ILE A 146 5.68 5.06 -12.18
N ALA A 147 6.64 5.31 -13.07
CA ALA A 147 7.16 6.66 -13.28
C ALA A 147 6.08 7.63 -13.79
N ASP A 148 5.26 7.20 -14.76
CA ASP A 148 4.15 8.00 -15.29
C ASP A 148 3.10 8.30 -14.19
N SER A 149 2.83 7.33 -13.31
CA SER A 149 1.97 7.52 -12.14
C SER A 149 2.53 8.57 -11.16
N ILE A 150 3.80 8.45 -10.78
CA ILE A 150 4.46 9.42 -9.87
C ILE A 150 4.47 10.81 -10.49
N LEU A 151 4.75 10.93 -11.79
CA LEU A 151 4.70 12.20 -12.51
C LEU A 151 3.28 12.79 -12.51
N ASN A 152 2.25 11.97 -12.72
CA ASN A 152 0.86 12.41 -12.64
C ASN A 152 0.53 12.95 -11.24
N LEU A 153 0.88 12.20 -10.19
CA LEU A 153 0.66 12.62 -8.80
C LEU A 153 1.39 13.94 -8.47
N HIS A 154 2.62 14.11 -8.94
CA HIS A 154 3.37 15.36 -8.80
C HIS A 154 2.69 16.51 -9.55
N ASN A 155 2.27 16.30 -10.80
CA ASN A 155 1.62 17.33 -11.61
C ASN A 155 0.28 17.78 -11.00
N LEU A 156 -0.44 16.87 -10.36
CA LEU A 156 -1.66 17.16 -9.59
C LEU A 156 -1.39 17.71 -8.17
N ARG A 157 -0.11 17.92 -7.82
CA ARG A 157 0.35 18.39 -6.51
C ARG A 157 -0.14 17.53 -5.35
N LEU A 158 -0.25 16.22 -5.56
CA LEU A 158 -0.67 15.24 -4.55
C LEU A 158 0.50 14.75 -3.68
N ILE A 159 1.74 14.98 -4.13
CA ILE A 159 2.98 14.54 -3.43
C ILE A 159 3.99 15.68 -3.19
N ASP A 160 3.58 16.94 -3.37
CA ASP A 160 4.46 18.10 -3.22
C ASP A 160 4.70 18.50 -1.75
N LYS A 161 5.92 18.96 -1.46
CA LYS A 161 6.38 19.31 -0.11
C LYS A 161 5.77 20.59 0.48
N GLU A 162 5.26 21.51 -0.34
CA GLU A 162 4.88 22.86 0.13
C GLU A 162 3.65 22.87 1.07
N LEU A 163 2.84 21.82 1.08
CA LEU A 163 1.62 21.76 1.89
C LEU A 163 1.86 21.22 3.32
N ALA A 164 2.94 20.48 3.56
CA ALA A 164 3.29 20.01 4.90
C ALA A 164 3.72 21.17 5.83
N THR A 165 4.09 22.32 5.27
CA THR A 165 4.58 23.49 6.01
C THR A 165 3.50 24.51 6.40
N SER A 166 2.33 24.52 5.77
CA SER A 166 1.27 25.48 6.09
C SER A 166 0.29 24.98 7.17
N GLU A 167 0.08 23.66 7.29
CA GLU A 167 -0.85 23.08 8.27
C GLU A 167 -0.24 22.87 9.67
N ALA A 168 1.10 22.83 9.78
CA ALA A 168 1.81 22.71 11.05
C ALA A 168 1.65 23.92 12.00
N LYS A 169 0.93 24.98 11.57
CA LYS A 169 0.64 26.16 12.39
C LYS A 169 -0.67 26.08 13.20
N ASN A 170 -1.47 25.03 13.05
CA ASN A 170 -2.67 24.84 13.88
C ASN A 170 -2.39 23.81 14.99
N PRO A 171 -2.51 24.17 16.29
CA PRO A 171 -2.26 23.23 17.37
C PRO A 171 -3.31 22.11 17.39
N LYS A 172 -2.86 20.88 17.59
CA LYS A 172 -3.69 19.68 17.78
C LYS A 172 -4.76 19.94 18.87
N PRO A 173 -6.03 19.54 18.69
CA PRO A 173 -6.99 19.54 19.80
C PRO A 173 -6.50 18.58 20.90
N PRO A 174 -6.72 18.91 22.18
CA PRO A 174 -6.29 18.08 23.30
C PRO A 174 -7.16 16.83 23.41
N GLY A 175 -6.52 15.66 23.53
CA GLY A 175 -7.18 14.38 23.85
C GLY A 175 -7.07 13.35 22.74
N LEU A 176 -5.94 12.65 22.67
CA LEU A 176 -5.80 11.45 21.85
C LEU A 176 -6.07 10.22 22.74
N PRO A 177 -7.18 9.50 22.60
CA PRO A 177 -7.30 8.16 23.16
C PRO A 177 -6.34 7.21 22.44
N SER A 178 -5.75 6.30 23.20
CA SER A 178 -4.60 5.44 22.90
C SER A 178 -4.87 4.28 21.92
N HIS A 179 -5.51 4.55 20.80
CA HIS A 179 -5.67 3.56 19.73
C HIS A 179 -5.06 4.09 18.45
N CYS A 180 -3.79 3.71 18.22
CA CYS A 180 -3.12 3.87 16.93
C CYS A 180 -3.87 2.98 15.93
N CYS A 181 -4.64 3.60 15.04
CA CYS A 181 -5.34 2.89 13.98
C CYS A 181 -4.45 2.97 12.75
N VAL A 182 -3.46 2.07 12.67
CA VAL A 182 -2.71 1.84 11.44
C VAL A 182 -3.72 1.24 10.45
N LEU A 183 -4.05 1.96 9.37
CA LEU A 183 -4.63 1.29 8.20
C LEU A 183 -3.51 0.53 7.52
N GLU A 184 -3.16 -0.61 8.09
CA GLU A 184 -2.60 -1.66 7.29
C GLU A 184 -3.75 -2.21 6.45
N ARG A 185 -3.59 -2.09 5.13
CA ARG A 185 -4.17 -2.98 4.09
C ARG A 185 -5.47 -2.53 3.46
N PHE A 186 -5.33 -1.70 2.43
CA PHE A 186 -5.86 -2.09 1.13
C PHE A 186 -4.84 -3.03 0.48
N ILE A 187 -5.06 -4.34 0.60
CA ILE A 187 -4.47 -5.30 -0.33
C ILE A 187 -5.66 -5.83 -1.12
N LEU A 188 -5.82 -5.33 -2.34
CA LEU A 188 -6.51 -6.06 -3.40
C LEU A 188 -5.64 -7.29 -3.66
N HIS A 189 -5.86 -8.35 -2.89
CA HIS A 189 -5.29 -9.66 -3.16
C HIS A 189 -6.38 -10.43 -3.88
N GLU A 190 -6.21 -10.61 -5.17
CA GLU A 190 -6.87 -11.69 -5.88
C GLU A 190 -6.37 -13.00 -5.28
N ILE A 191 -7.32 -13.86 -4.91
CA ILE A 191 -7.06 -15.27 -4.68
C ILE A 191 -7.92 -15.96 -5.73
N LEU A 192 -7.21 -16.56 -6.69
CA LEU A 192 -7.61 -17.37 -7.84
C LEU A 192 -7.85 -16.61 -9.14
#